data_AF-A0A6V7IM33-F1
#
_entry.id   AF-A0A6V7IM33-F1
#
_cell.length_a   1.000
_cell.length_b   1.000
_cell.length_c   1.000
_cell.angle_alpha   90.00
_cell.angle_beta   90.00
_cell.angle_gamma   90.00
#
_symmetry.space_group_name_H-M   'P 1'
#
loop_
_entity.id
_entity.type
_entity.pdbx_description
1 polymer ?
#
loop_
_entity_poly.entity_id
_entity_poly.type
_entity_poly.pdbx_seq_one_letter_code
_entity_poly.pdbx_strand_id
1 'polypeptide(L)'
;YGALIGKQKGRNIEIMNSFELLFNVIGADVIIDRDYYNLKEEQFKQVFSEMDFLGWYTTGDVPDERDIKVHKQLCTINESPVLLKLDPRPKNTD
;
A
#
# COMPACT_ATOMS: atom_id res chain seq x y z
N TYR A 1 0.42 3.69 6.91
CA TYR A 1 -0.05 2.85 5.78
C TYR A 1 0.33 3.60 4.54
N GLY A 2 0.97 2.96 3.57
CA GLY A 2 1.34 3.64 2.32
C GLY A 2 1.13 2.78 1.09
N ALA A 3 1.02 3.44 -0.06
CA ALA A 3 0.90 2.83 -1.37
C ALA A 3 2.30 2.53 -1.93
N LEU A 4 2.42 1.39 -2.60
CA LEU A 4 3.58 0.97 -3.36
C LEU A 4 3.31 1.17 -4.84
N ILE A 5 4.24 1.82 -5.52
CA ILE A 5 4.18 2.06 -6.95
C ILE A 5 5.42 1.52 -7.66
N GLY A 6 5.25 1.13 -8.91
CA GLY A 6 6.33 0.59 -9.71
C GLY A 6 5.82 -0.07 -10.97
N LYS A 7 6.53 -1.10 -11.44
CA LYS A 7 6.24 -1.75 -12.72
C LYS A 7 5.99 -3.24 -12.49
N GLN A 8 5.00 -3.78 -13.21
CA GLN A 8 4.75 -5.20 -13.26
C GLN A 8 5.00 -5.74 -14.68
N LYS A 9 5.87 -6.74 -14.80
CA LYS A 9 6.15 -7.47 -16.04
C LYS A 9 5.85 -8.94 -15.86
N GLY A 10 4.62 -9.33 -16.21
CA GLY A 10 4.13 -10.69 -15.99
C GLY A 10 4.06 -11.01 -14.49
N ARG A 11 4.92 -11.94 -14.04
CA ARG A 11 5.02 -12.35 -12.62
C ARG A 11 6.09 -11.59 -11.83
N ASN A 12 6.88 -10.74 -12.49
CA ASN A 12 7.89 -9.93 -11.82
C ASN A 12 7.29 -8.57 -11.46
N ILE A 13 7.40 -8.23 -10.19
CA ILE A 13 6.94 -6.96 -9.63
C ILE A 13 8.18 -6.21 -9.17
N GLU A 14 8.40 -5.03 -9.75
CA GLU A 14 9.48 -4.12 -9.39
C GLU A 14 8.87 -2.96 -8.60
N ILE A 15 9.02 -2.98 -7.27
CA ILE A 15 8.63 -1.88 -6.40
C ILE A 15 9.71 -0.80 -6.52
N MET A 16 9.34 0.38 -7.02
CA MET A 16 10.28 1.45 -7.32
C MET A 16 10.15 2.63 -6.37
N ASN A 17 8.93 2.92 -5.93
CA ASN A 17 8.66 4.06 -5.05
C ASN A 17 7.42 3.78 -4.20
N SER A 18 7.13 4.68 -3.26
CA SER A 18 6.00 4.59 -2.36
C SER A 18 5.55 5.96 -1.89
N PHE A 19 4.29 6.08 -1.46
CA PHE A 19 3.77 7.29 -0.83
C PHE A 19 2.83 6.95 0.31
N GLU A 20 2.76 7.82 1.32
CA GLU A 20 1.87 7.63 2.46
C GLU A 20 0.40 7.82 2.06
N LEU A 21 -0.47 6.96 2.57
CA LEU A 21 -1.90 7.07 2.42
C LEU A 21 -2.48 7.89 3.59
N LEU A 22 -3.45 8.73 3.28
CA LEU A 22 -4.29 9.33 4.31
C LEU A 22 -5.37 8.31 4.71
N PHE A 23 -5.62 8.20 6.01
CA PHE A 23 -6.61 7.27 6.55
C PHE A 23 -7.22 7.81 7.83
N ASN A 24 -8.44 7.38 8.09
CA ASN A 24 -9.16 7.65 9.33
C ASN A 24 -9.28 6.36 10.14
N VAL A 25 -9.18 6.46 11.46
CA VAL A 25 -9.39 5.33 12.36
C VAL A 25 -10.78 5.47 12.98
N ILE A 26 -11.69 4.56 12.64
CA ILE A 26 -13.05 4.51 13.16
C ILE A 26 -13.18 3.26 14.03
N GLY A 27 -13.11 3.45 15.34
CA GLY A 27 -13.04 2.34 16.30
C GLY A 27 -11.75 1.54 16.13
N ALA A 28 -11.87 0.27 15.74
CA ALA A 28 -10.72 -0.60 15.48
C ALA A 28 -10.32 -0.64 13.99
N ASP A 29 -11.07 0.03 13.11
CA ASP A 29 -10.95 -0.11 11.68
C ASP A 29 -10.24 1.09 11.05
N VAL A 30 -9.39 0.78 10.07
CA VAL A 30 -8.66 1.77 9.28
C VAL A 30 -9.36 1.95 7.96
N ILE A 31 -9.81 3.17 7.69
CA ILE A 31 -10.53 3.55 6.48
C ILE A 31 -9.61 4.43 5.64
N ILE A 32 -9.24 3.98 4.45
CA ILE A 32 -8.36 4.72 3.55
C ILE A 32 -9.15 5.84 2.88
N ASP A 33 -8.59 7.05 2.86
CA ASP A 33 -9.15 8.19 2.15
C ASP A 33 -8.91 8.03 0.64
N ARG A 34 -9.98 7.70 -0.09
CA ARG A 34 -9.91 7.48 -1.54
C ARG A 34 -9.72 8.76 -2.34
N ASP A 35 -10.28 9.87 -1.87
CA ASP A 35 -10.18 11.13 -2.59
C ASP A 35 -8.74 11.64 -2.52
N TYR A 36 -8.11 11.51 -1.36
CA TYR A 36 -6.68 11.78 -1.19
C TYR A 36 -5.81 10.84 -2.04
N TYR A 37 -6.13 9.54 -2.07
CA TYR A 37 -5.43 8.58 -2.91
C TYR A 37 -5.51 8.98 -4.39
N ASN A 38 -6.70 9.26 -4.92
CA ASN A 38 -6.90 9.60 -6.32
C ASN A 38 -6.14 10.87 -6.70
N LEU A 39 -6.21 11.91 -5.85
CA LEU A 39 -5.45 13.14 -6.06
C LEU A 39 -3.93 12.88 -6.11
N LYS A 40 -3.42 12.05 -5.19
CA LYS A 40 -2.01 11.67 -5.19
C LYS A 40 -1.64 10.84 -6.41
N GLU A 41 -2.44 9.86 -6.77
CA GLU A 41 -2.21 9.02 -7.94
C GLU A 41 -2.13 9.87 -9.21
N GLU A 42 -3.04 10.82 -9.41
CA GLU A 42 -3.01 11.74 -10.56
C GLU A 42 -1.71 12.56 -10.59
N GLN A 43 -1.29 13.11 -9.46
CA GLN A 43 -0.02 13.85 -9.34
C GLN A 43 1.19 12.95 -9.64
N PHE A 44 1.17 11.71 -9.15
CA PHE A 44 2.23 10.75 -9.41
C PHE A 44 2.28 10.34 -10.87
N LYS A 45 1.14 10.07 -11.51
CA LYS A 45 1.06 9.73 -12.94
C LYS A 45 1.56 10.85 -13.85
N GLN A 46 1.47 12.12 -13.43
CA GLN A 46 2.07 13.24 -14.18
C GLN A 46 3.60 13.20 -14.22
N VAL A 47 4.24 12.71 -13.16
CA VAL A 47 5.71 12.66 -13.04
C VAL A 47 6.25 11.26 -13.42
N PHE A 48 5.48 10.22 -13.15
CA PHE A 48 5.82 8.80 -13.30
C PHE A 48 4.72 8.07 -14.06
N SER A 49 4.47 8.50 -15.30
CA SER A 49 3.39 7.97 -16.15
C SER A 49 3.49 6.48 -16.48
N GLU A 50 4.68 5.89 -16.35
CA GLU A 50 4.92 4.47 -16.58
C GLU A 50 4.82 3.60 -15.32
N MET A 51 4.47 4.18 -14.16
CA MET A 51 4.35 3.44 -12.90
C MET A 51 2.89 3.30 -12.52
N ASP A 52 2.55 2.10 -12.05
CA ASP A 52 1.22 1.76 -11.58
C ASP A 52 1.23 1.47 -10.08
N PHE A 53 0.05 1.53 -9.47
CA PHE A 53 -0.17 1.06 -8.12
C PHE A 53 -0.03 -0.47 -8.07
N LEU A 54 0.94 -0.96 -7.29
CA LEU A 54 1.25 -2.38 -7.16
C LEU A 54 0.66 -2.99 -5.87
N GLY A 55 0.46 -2.17 -4.84
CA GLY A 55 0.09 -2.65 -3.53
C GLY A 55 0.30 -1.63 -2.44
N TRP A 56 0.48 -2.09 -1.21
CA TRP A 56 0.59 -1.23 -0.04
C TRP A 56 1.50 -1.83 1.02
N TYR A 57 1.97 -0.96 1.92
CA TYR A 57 2.76 -1.36 3.07
C TYR A 57 2.16 -0.84 4.38
N THR A 58 2.50 -1.55 5.44
CA THR A 58 2.25 -1.11 6.80
C THR A 58 3.30 -1.63 7.74
N THR A 59 3.39 -1.03 8.91
CA THR A 59 4.31 -1.45 9.95
C THR A 59 3.66 -2.50 10.84
N GLY A 60 4.48 -3.44 11.33
CA GLY A 60 4.04 -4.50 12.22
C GLY A 60 4.71 -5.82 11.90
N ASP A 61 4.33 -6.85 12.63
CA ASP A 61 4.98 -8.15 12.62
C ASP A 61 4.26 -9.11 11.66
N VAL A 62 3.14 -9.66 12.14
CA VAL A 62 2.31 -10.60 11.41
C VAL A 62 1.07 -9.92 10.83
N PRO A 63 0.54 -10.41 9.70
CA PRO A 63 -0.74 -9.93 9.18
C PRO A 63 -1.88 -10.14 10.18
N ASP A 64 -2.73 -9.13 10.34
CA ASP A 64 -3.86 -9.13 11.27
C ASP A 64 -5.20 -8.81 10.57
N GLU A 65 -6.30 -8.78 11.33
CA GLU A 65 -7.63 -8.49 10.79
C GLU A 65 -7.75 -7.08 10.20
N ARG A 66 -6.99 -6.10 10.73
CA ARG A 66 -6.99 -4.74 10.21
C ARG A 66 -6.35 -4.72 8.83
N ASP A 67 -5.29 -5.48 8.64
CA ASP A 67 -4.66 -5.62 7.33
C ASP A 67 -5.62 -6.20 6.31
N ILE A 68 -6.41 -7.21 6.69
CA ILE A 68 -7.44 -7.79 5.79
C ILE A 68 -8.47 -6.74 5.39
N LYS A 69 -8.92 -5.90 6.34
CA LYS A 69 -9.89 -4.83 6.06
C LYS A 69 -9.31 -3.75 5.15
N VAL A 70 -8.05 -3.35 5.35
CA VAL A 70 -7.36 -2.40 4.48
C VAL A 70 -7.11 -3.00 3.09
N HIS A 71 -6.66 -4.26 3.04
CA HIS A 71 -6.42 -4.98 1.79
C HIS A 71 -7.70 -5.04 0.95
N LYS A 72 -8.85 -5.39 1.55
CA LYS A 72 -10.16 -5.40 0.87
C LYS A 72 -10.54 -4.03 0.29
N GLN A 73 -10.22 -2.94 0.99
CA GLN A 73 -10.46 -1.59 0.46
C GLN A 73 -9.60 -1.33 -0.78
N LEU A 74 -8.32 -1.72 -0.75
CA LEU A 74 -7.37 -1.50 -1.84
C LEU A 74 -7.58 -2.46 -3.02
N CYS A 75 -8.20 -3.63 -2.82
CA CYS A 75 -8.61 -4.54 -3.89
C CYS A 75 -9.56 -3.89 -4.91
N THR A 76 -10.25 -2.82 -4.52
CA THR A 76 -11.13 -2.08 -5.44
C THR A 76 -10.36 -1.13 -6.38
N ILE A 77 -9.08 -0.89 -6.11
CA ILE A 77 -8.19 -0.04 -6.90
C ILE A 77 -7.33 -0.92 -7.81
N ASN A 78 -6.75 -1.99 -7.25
CA ASN A 78 -6.03 -3.02 -7.99
C ASN A 78 -6.53 -4.38 -7.53
N GLU A 79 -6.94 -5.25 -8.46
CA GLU A 79 -7.55 -6.55 -8.17
C GLU A 79 -6.62 -7.53 -7.42
N SER A 80 -5.30 -7.33 -7.48
CA SER A 80 -4.31 -8.18 -6.83
C SER A 80 -3.18 -7.35 -6.18
N PRO A 81 -3.48 -6.54 -5.13
CA PRO A 81 -2.50 -5.68 -4.52
C PRO A 81 -1.53 -6.48 -3.63
N VAL A 82 -0.25 -6.16 -3.68
CA VAL A 82 0.75 -6.78 -2.79
C VAL A 82 0.72 -6.11 -1.41
N LEU A 83 0.82 -6.91 -0.33
CA LEU A 83 1.03 -6.39 1.03
C LEU A 83 2.50 -6.57 1.43
N LEU A 84 3.17 -5.46 1.74
CA LEU A 84 4.49 -5.45 2.38
C LEU A 84 4.36 -5.10 3.87
N LYS A 85 4.75 -6.03 4.74
CA LYS A 85 4.76 -5.83 6.20
C LYS A 85 6.18 -5.48 6.64
N LEU A 86 6.34 -4.33 7.28
CA LEU A 86 7.65 -3.85 7.75
C LEU A 86 7.69 -3.88 9.28
N ASP A 87 8.53 -4.76 9.84
CA ASP A 87 8.81 -4.74 11.26
C ASP A 87 9.99 -3.79 11.53
N PRO A 88 9.78 -2.66 12.23
CA PRO A 88 10.87 -1.75 12.57
C PRO A 88 11.75 -2.26 13.71
N ARG A 89 11.36 -3.37 14.37
CA ARG A 89 12.16 -3.96 15.45
C ARG A 89 13.39 -4.64 14.85
N PRO A 90 14.56 -4.53 15.52
CA PRO A 90 15.71 -5.30 15.12
C PRO A 90 15.33 -6.79 15.14
N LYS A 91 15.66 -7.51 14.08
CA LYS A 91 15.66 -8.98 14.14
C LYS A 91 16.68 -9.31 15.23
N ASN A 92 16.25 -9.82 16.37
CA ASN A 92 17.18 -10.41 17.33
C ASN A 92 17.90 -11.53 16.58
N THR A 93 19.14 -11.26 16.17
CA THR A 93 20.15 -12.28 15.95
C THR A 93 20.52 -12.82 17.32
N ASP A 94 19.82 -13.87 17.75
CA ASP A 94 20.40 -14.88 18.63
C ASP A 94 21.35 -15.76 17.81
#